data_AF-A0A1D7UUJ5-F1
#
_entry.id   AF-A0A1D7UUJ5-F1
#
_cell.length_a   1.000
_cell.length_b   1.000
_cell.length_c   1.000
_cell.angle_alpha   90.00
_cell.angle_beta   90.00
_cell.angle_gamma   90.00
#
_symmetry.space_group_name_H-M   'P 1'
#
loop_
_entity.id
_entity.type
_entity.pdbx_description
1 polymer ?
#
loop_
_entity_poly.entity_id
_entity_poly.type
_entity_poly.pdbx_seq_one_letter_code
_entity_poly.pdbx_strand_id
1 'polypeptide(L)'
;MTFKNQTKEESRFLRIGNHLVESFFSAFSFSSDKSKSFLFKRFFNKEDLKKIEYTVSLSEKLHTGEIKVILEGNLPLFKILGGQSVKQRAEELFSERKIWDTEENTGILIYIQLVDRKIELLADRGIYKKIGQSTLDEICTRMENGFRSGEYLQSVLNAIEQFTKLLQKHFPARKQNPNELSDRPELI
;
A
#
# COMPACT_ATOMS: atom_id res chain seq x y z
N MET A 1 62.57 32.12 -5.70
CA MET A 1 62.04 30.74 -5.77
C MET A 1 61.62 30.38 -4.35
N THR A 2 60.46 30.83 -3.85
CA THR A 2 59.09 30.35 -4.18
C THR A 2 59.03 28.85 -3.91
N PHE A 3 58.37 28.31 -2.88
CA PHE A 3 56.96 28.46 -2.52
C PHE A 3 56.72 28.41 -1.00
N LYS A 4 55.82 29.27 -0.54
CA LYS A 4 55.26 29.37 0.81
C LYS A 4 53.84 28.78 0.75
N ASN A 5 53.42 28.10 1.81
CA ASN A 5 52.02 27.86 2.21
C ASN A 5 51.11 27.11 1.20
N GLN A 6 50.95 25.80 1.39
CA GLN A 6 49.86 25.04 0.75
C GLN A 6 49.19 23.98 1.64
N THR A 7 49.33 24.03 2.97
CA THR A 7 48.81 22.98 3.86
C THR A 7 47.87 23.47 4.97
N LYS A 8 47.07 24.51 4.74
CA LYS A 8 46.12 24.98 5.77
C LYS A 8 44.73 25.43 5.33
N GLU A 9 44.35 25.33 4.05
CA GLU A 9 43.01 25.75 3.59
C GLU A 9 42.03 24.61 3.25
N GLU A 10 42.48 23.39 2.99
CA GLU A 10 41.56 22.31 2.58
C GLU A 10 40.74 21.70 3.74
N SER A 11 41.10 21.97 4.99
CA SER A 11 40.41 21.38 6.16
C SER A 11 39.33 22.26 6.78
N ARG A 12 38.96 23.39 6.16
CA ARG A 12 37.91 24.30 6.67
C ARG A 12 36.58 24.25 5.92
N PHE A 13 36.48 23.52 4.81
CA PHE A 13 35.26 23.48 3.99
C PHE A 13 34.30 22.31 4.27
N LEU A 14 34.63 21.39 5.18
CA LEU A 14 33.82 20.18 5.45
C LEU A 14 32.97 20.22 6.72
N ARG A 15 32.79 21.39 7.36
CA ARG A 15 32.05 21.50 8.63
C ARG A 15 30.73 22.28 8.60
N ILE A 16 30.24 22.65 7.41
CA ILE A 16 29.00 23.45 7.29
C ILE A 16 27.83 22.65 6.65
N GLY A 17 28.07 21.42 6.18
CA GLY A 17 27.04 20.63 5.47
C GLY A 17 26.13 19.73 6.32
N ASN A 18 26.57 19.26 7.50
CA ASN A 18 25.83 18.20 8.20
C ASN A 18 24.64 18.70 9.03
N HIS A 19 24.66 19.95 9.49
CA HIS A 19 23.61 20.44 10.40
C HIS A 19 22.32 20.85 9.69
N LEU A 20 22.37 21.13 8.38
CA LEU A 20 21.19 21.46 7.56
C LEU A 20 20.49 20.20 7.04
N VAL A 21 21.25 19.16 6.71
CA VAL A 21 20.72 17.88 6.22
C VAL A 21 20.02 17.13 7.36
N GLU A 22 20.63 17.04 8.54
CA GLU A 22 20.02 16.45 9.75
C GLU A 22 18.72 17.17 10.17
N SER A 23 18.67 18.50 10.08
CA SER A 23 17.44 19.26 10.39
C SER A 23 16.34 19.09 9.34
N PHE A 24 16.67 18.90 8.06
CA PHE A 24 15.68 18.57 7.03
C PHE A 24 15.13 17.15 7.20
N PHE A 25 15.96 16.19 7.62
CA PHE A 25 15.54 14.82 7.88
C PHE A 25 14.70 14.67 9.15
N SER A 26 15.00 15.41 10.23
CA SER A 26 14.15 15.43 11.44
C SER A 26 12.83 16.17 11.24
N ALA A 27 12.79 17.18 10.35
CA ALA A 27 11.55 17.84 9.97
C ALA A 27 10.59 16.93 9.18
N PHE A 28 11.09 15.84 8.58
CA PHE A 28 10.27 14.87 7.84
C PHE A 28 9.82 13.66 8.68
N SER A 29 10.29 13.51 9.92
CA SER A 29 9.66 12.61 10.90
C SER A 29 8.43 13.27 11.53
N PHE A 30 7.49 13.73 10.71
CA PHE A 30 6.24 14.29 11.20
C PHE A 30 5.22 13.17 11.36
N SER A 31 5.22 12.57 12.56
CA SER A 31 4.09 11.82 13.09
C SER A 31 2.90 12.77 13.25
N SER A 32 2.14 12.90 12.19
CA SER A 32 0.84 13.57 12.17
C SER A 32 -0.16 12.62 11.56
N ASP A 33 -1.34 12.53 12.18
CA ASP A 33 -2.52 11.82 11.73
C ASP A 33 -2.58 11.76 10.19
N LYS A 34 -2.14 10.63 9.61
CA LYS A 34 -1.89 10.46 8.16
C LYS A 34 -3.15 10.71 7.33
N SER A 35 -4.33 10.54 7.94
CA SER A 35 -5.64 10.85 7.36
C SER A 35 -5.86 12.35 7.07
N LYS A 36 -5.03 13.24 7.66
CA LYS A 36 -5.05 14.69 7.40
C LYS A 36 -4.07 15.12 6.31
N SER A 37 -3.16 14.24 5.87
CA SER A 37 -2.18 14.56 4.83
C SER A 37 -2.89 14.93 3.52
N PHE A 38 -2.42 16.03 2.93
CA PHE A 38 -2.95 16.59 1.68
C PHE A 38 -2.93 15.56 0.53
N LEU A 39 -1.93 14.68 0.52
CA LEU A 39 -1.81 13.62 -0.49
C LEU A 39 -3.02 12.69 -0.48
N PHE A 40 -3.40 12.16 0.69
CA PHE A 40 -4.57 11.28 0.77
C PHE A 40 -5.84 12.00 0.33
N LYS A 41 -6.07 13.24 0.79
CA LYS A 41 -7.26 14.02 0.39
C LYS A 41 -7.36 14.28 -1.12
N ARG A 42 -6.24 14.24 -1.86
CA ARG A 42 -6.23 14.38 -3.32
C ARG A 42 -6.75 13.13 -4.03
N PHE A 43 -6.57 11.95 -3.46
CA PHE A 43 -6.98 10.67 -4.04
C PHE A 43 -8.26 10.11 -3.40
N PHE A 44 -8.35 10.18 -2.07
CA PHE A 44 -9.42 9.64 -1.25
C PHE A 44 -9.76 10.61 -0.11
N ASN A 45 -10.99 11.10 -0.10
CA ASN A 45 -11.52 11.83 1.05
C ASN A 45 -12.00 10.84 2.15
N LYS A 46 -12.45 11.37 3.29
CA LYS A 46 -12.92 10.54 4.41
C LYS A 46 -14.15 9.69 4.08
N GLU A 47 -15.03 10.18 3.22
CA GLU A 47 -16.22 9.44 2.77
C GLU A 47 -15.81 8.29 1.84
N ASP A 48 -14.80 8.50 1.00
CA ASP A 48 -14.26 7.45 0.13
C ASP A 48 -13.68 6.29 0.95
N LEU A 49 -12.90 6.60 2.00
CA LEU A 49 -12.36 5.57 2.91
C LEU A 49 -13.47 4.80 3.63
N LYS A 50 -14.53 5.49 4.06
CA LYS A 50 -15.70 4.85 4.67
C LYS A 50 -16.47 3.97 3.69
N LYS A 51 -16.57 4.40 2.41
CA LYS A 51 -17.19 3.59 1.36
C LYS A 51 -16.39 2.32 1.12
N ILE A 52 -15.06 2.40 1.05
CA ILE A 52 -14.20 1.22 0.91
C ILE A 52 -14.39 0.27 2.10
N GLU A 53 -14.29 0.78 3.34
CA GLU A 53 -14.52 0.00 4.57
C GLU A 53 -15.89 -0.70 4.55
N TYR A 54 -16.95 0.05 4.23
CA TYR A 54 -18.29 -0.50 4.15
C TYR A 54 -18.44 -1.57 3.06
N THR A 55 -17.82 -1.37 1.89
CA THR A 55 -17.88 -2.33 0.78
C THR A 55 -17.11 -3.61 1.11
N VAL A 56 -15.95 -3.53 1.76
CA VAL A 56 -15.23 -4.71 2.28
C VAL A 56 -16.11 -5.46 3.27
N SER A 57 -16.67 -4.76 4.26
CA SER A 57 -17.56 -5.35 5.27
C SER A 57 -18.80 -6.04 4.68
N LEU A 58 -19.35 -5.52 3.58
CA LEU A 58 -20.44 -6.19 2.86
C LEU A 58 -19.96 -7.41 2.07
N SER A 59 -18.79 -7.33 1.46
CA SER A 59 -18.17 -8.42 0.70
C SER A 59 -17.98 -9.66 1.58
N GLU A 60 -17.36 -9.47 2.74
CA GLU A 60 -16.97 -10.55 3.66
C GLU A 60 -18.16 -11.22 4.35
N LYS A 61 -19.37 -10.67 4.26
CA LYS A 61 -20.59 -11.38 4.67
C LYS A 61 -20.99 -12.50 3.71
N LEU A 62 -20.42 -12.52 2.52
CA LEU A 62 -20.85 -13.38 1.41
C LEU A 62 -19.85 -14.52 1.13
N HIS A 63 -18.64 -14.45 1.72
CA HIS A 63 -17.56 -15.42 1.53
C HIS A 63 -16.64 -15.50 2.76
N THR A 64 -15.85 -16.56 2.88
CA THR A 64 -14.85 -16.74 3.95
C THR A 64 -13.46 -16.20 3.59
N GLY A 65 -13.34 -15.36 2.55
CA GLY A 65 -12.11 -14.61 2.27
C GLY A 65 -12.08 -13.25 2.94
N GLU A 66 -10.86 -12.75 3.18
CA GLU A 66 -10.59 -11.49 3.87
C GLU A 66 -9.87 -10.52 2.92
N ILE A 67 -10.31 -9.26 2.84
CA ILE A 67 -9.77 -8.27 1.90
C ILE A 67 -9.15 -7.11 2.68
N LYS A 68 -7.82 -6.99 2.62
CA LYS A 68 -7.10 -5.86 3.20
C LYS A 68 -6.73 -4.83 2.14
N VAL A 69 -7.15 -3.58 2.36
CA VAL A 69 -6.73 -2.43 1.53
C VAL A 69 -5.67 -1.63 2.27
N ILE A 70 -4.53 -1.39 1.62
CA ILE A 70 -3.45 -0.55 2.12
C ILE A 70 -3.16 0.57 1.12
N LEU A 71 -3.24 1.82 1.60
CA LEU A 71 -2.94 3.02 0.85
C LEU A 71 -1.65 3.63 1.40
N GLU A 72 -0.57 3.57 0.63
CA GLU A 72 0.73 4.15 1.02
C GLU A 72 0.95 5.48 0.29
N GLY A 73 1.12 6.55 1.06
CA GLY A 73 1.22 7.92 0.55
C GLY A 73 2.55 8.17 -0.15
N ASN A 74 3.66 8.04 0.58
CA ASN A 74 5.00 8.20 0.02
C ASN A 74 5.89 7.06 0.51
N LEU A 75 6.64 6.44 -0.40
CA LEU A 75 7.71 5.53 0.00
C LEU A 75 8.80 6.38 0.69
N PRO A 76 9.30 5.97 1.86
CA PRO A 76 10.41 6.68 2.48
C PRO A 76 11.59 6.75 1.51
N LEU A 77 12.21 7.93 1.37
CA LEU A 77 13.31 8.18 0.41
C LEU A 77 14.44 7.14 0.51
N PHE A 78 14.71 6.62 1.72
CA PHE A 78 15.71 5.57 1.93
C PHE A 78 15.34 4.22 1.29
N LYS A 79 14.04 3.87 1.19
CA LYS A 79 13.57 2.66 0.51
C LYS A 79 13.65 2.80 -1.01
N ILE A 80 13.42 4.02 -1.52
CA ILE A 80 13.55 4.35 -2.94
C ILE A 80 15.03 4.26 -3.39
N LEU A 81 15.96 4.78 -2.58
CA LEU A 81 17.40 4.68 -2.85
C LEU A 81 17.93 3.24 -2.82
N GLY A 82 17.27 2.35 -2.07
CA GLY A 82 17.56 0.91 -2.06
C GLY A 82 17.01 0.13 -3.27
N GLY A 83 16.27 0.78 -4.18
CA GLY A 83 15.71 0.13 -5.37
C GLY A 83 14.55 -0.82 -5.07
N GLN A 84 13.85 -0.66 -3.94
CA GLN A 84 12.72 -1.53 -3.60
C GLN A 84 11.58 -1.38 -4.62
N SER A 85 11.16 -2.50 -5.20
CA SER A 85 10.00 -2.55 -6.09
C SER A 85 8.68 -2.51 -5.31
N VAL A 86 7.62 -2.07 -5.98
CA VAL A 86 6.25 -2.06 -5.41
C VAL A 86 5.80 -3.46 -5.00
N LYS A 87 6.14 -4.46 -5.81
CA LYS A 87 5.88 -5.86 -5.48
C LYS A 87 6.55 -6.28 -4.17
N GLN A 88 7.85 -6.01 -4.01
CA GLN A 88 8.55 -6.32 -2.76
C GLN A 88 7.94 -5.60 -1.55
N ARG A 89 7.49 -4.34 -1.74
CA ARG A 89 6.82 -3.60 -0.67
C ARG A 89 5.46 -4.22 -0.29
N ALA A 90 4.69 -4.67 -1.27
CA ALA A 90 3.45 -5.39 -1.02
C ALA A 90 3.70 -6.72 -0.32
N GLU A 91 4.73 -7.48 -0.71
CA GLU A 91 5.12 -8.76 -0.07
C GLU A 91 5.55 -8.56 1.40
N GLU A 92 6.31 -7.49 1.69
CA GLU A 92 6.63 -7.08 3.06
C GLU A 92 5.36 -6.83 3.87
N LEU A 93 4.45 -5.98 3.35
CA LEU A 93 3.23 -5.61 4.05
C LEU A 93 2.29 -6.81 4.23
N PHE A 94 2.21 -7.70 3.24
CA PHE A 94 1.46 -8.96 3.31
C PHE A 94 1.94 -9.83 4.48
N SER A 95 3.25 -9.89 4.66
CA SER A 95 3.89 -10.65 5.73
C SER A 95 3.75 -9.97 7.09
N GLU A 96 4.08 -8.67 7.18
CA GLU A 96 4.02 -7.87 8.41
C GLU A 96 2.61 -7.77 8.99
N ARG A 97 1.59 -7.64 8.13
CA ARG A 97 0.17 -7.58 8.53
C ARG A 97 -0.46 -8.96 8.68
N LYS A 98 0.30 -10.03 8.48
CA LYS A 98 -0.15 -11.42 8.60
C LYS A 98 -1.40 -11.72 7.76
N ILE A 99 -1.49 -11.16 6.56
CA ILE A 99 -2.65 -11.35 5.67
C ILE A 99 -2.73 -12.81 5.18
N TRP A 100 -1.61 -13.53 5.20
CA TRP A 100 -1.52 -14.96 4.95
C TRP A 100 -1.92 -15.85 6.14
N ASP A 101 -2.07 -15.28 7.34
CA ASP A 101 -2.35 -16.02 8.58
C ASP A 101 -3.86 -16.00 8.85
N THR A 102 -4.64 -16.36 7.83
CA THR A 102 -6.09 -16.55 7.93
C THR A 102 -6.41 -18.03 8.09
N GLU A 103 -7.47 -18.38 8.81
CA GLU A 103 -7.81 -19.79 9.08
C GLU A 103 -7.91 -20.62 7.78
N GLU A 104 -8.39 -20.01 6.69
CA GLU A 104 -8.63 -20.69 5.41
C GLU A 104 -7.55 -20.42 4.34
N ASN A 105 -6.51 -19.65 4.65
CA ASN A 105 -5.54 -19.16 3.68
C ASN A 105 -6.21 -18.40 2.51
N THR A 106 -7.13 -17.49 2.86
CA THR A 106 -8.02 -16.74 1.94
C THR A 106 -7.87 -15.23 2.06
N GLY A 107 -6.70 -14.75 2.48
CA GLY A 107 -6.38 -13.33 2.51
C GLY A 107 -6.04 -12.75 1.14
N ILE A 108 -6.53 -11.54 0.87
CA ILE A 108 -6.18 -10.70 -0.29
C ILE A 108 -5.63 -9.37 0.20
N LEU A 109 -4.52 -8.92 -0.37
CA LEU A 109 -4.01 -7.56 -0.23
C LEU A 109 -4.22 -6.77 -1.52
N ILE A 110 -4.89 -5.63 -1.38
CA ILE A 110 -4.94 -4.56 -2.38
C ILE A 110 -3.98 -3.47 -1.90
N TYR A 111 -2.77 -3.44 -2.44
CA TYR A 111 -1.76 -2.43 -2.11
C TYR A 111 -1.71 -1.35 -3.19
N ILE A 112 -1.77 -0.08 -2.76
CA ILE A 112 -1.76 1.09 -3.65
C ILE A 112 -0.73 2.11 -3.16
N GLN A 113 0.26 2.41 -3.99
CA GLN A 113 1.21 3.51 -3.78
C GLN A 113 0.69 4.78 -4.47
N LEU A 114 0.27 5.79 -3.70
CA LEU A 114 -0.45 6.95 -4.23
C LEU A 114 0.42 7.89 -5.08
N VAL A 115 1.68 8.10 -4.71
CA VAL A 115 2.59 9.01 -5.44
C VAL A 115 2.85 8.55 -6.87
N ASP A 116 3.23 7.28 -7.06
CA ASP A 116 3.50 6.71 -8.39
C ASP A 116 2.26 6.09 -9.04
N ARG A 117 1.13 6.01 -8.31
CA ARG A 117 -0.11 5.32 -8.72
C ARG A 117 0.10 3.87 -9.14
N LYS A 118 1.05 3.20 -8.48
CA LYS A 118 1.33 1.78 -8.68
C LYS A 118 0.43 0.94 -7.78
N ILE A 119 0.03 -0.21 -8.30
CA ILE A 119 -0.90 -1.12 -7.64
C ILE A 119 -0.27 -2.50 -7.65
N GLU A 120 -0.39 -3.22 -6.54
CA GLU A 120 -0.03 -4.63 -6.46
C GLU A 120 -1.16 -5.39 -5.77
N LEU A 121 -1.55 -6.52 -6.34
CA LEU A 121 -2.54 -7.42 -5.77
C LEU A 121 -1.85 -8.72 -5.37
N LEU A 122 -1.89 -9.04 -4.09
CA LEU A 122 -1.40 -10.31 -3.57
C LEU A 122 -2.56 -11.11 -2.99
N ALA A 123 -2.49 -12.42 -3.15
CA ALA A 123 -3.44 -13.33 -2.55
C ALA A 123 -2.71 -14.42 -1.77
N ASP A 124 -3.39 -15.07 -0.85
CA ASP A 124 -2.84 -16.26 -0.22
C ASP A 124 -3.00 -17.50 -1.12
N ARG A 125 -2.29 -18.57 -0.79
CA ARG A 125 -2.18 -19.83 -1.52
C ARG A 125 -3.53 -20.47 -1.80
N GLY A 126 -4.50 -20.35 -0.89
CA GLY A 126 -5.86 -20.87 -1.08
C GLY A 126 -6.54 -20.22 -2.28
N ILE A 127 -6.50 -18.89 -2.34
CA ILE A 127 -7.08 -18.10 -3.43
C ILE A 127 -6.32 -18.31 -4.74
N TYR A 128 -4.98 -18.24 -4.70
CA TYR A 128 -4.14 -18.45 -5.88
C TYR A 128 -4.46 -19.77 -6.59
N LYS A 129 -4.66 -20.86 -5.83
CA LYS A 129 -5.02 -22.17 -6.39
C LYS A 129 -6.38 -22.19 -7.10
N LYS A 130 -7.31 -21.28 -6.76
CA LYS A 130 -8.67 -21.25 -7.32
C LYS A 130 -8.81 -20.30 -8.50
N ILE A 131 -8.21 -19.11 -8.43
CA ILE A 131 -8.39 -18.06 -9.45
C ILE A 131 -7.17 -17.87 -10.36
N GLY A 132 -5.99 -18.29 -9.93
CA GLY A 132 -4.74 -18.15 -10.68
C GLY A 132 -4.19 -16.73 -10.77
N GLN A 133 -2.91 -16.61 -11.15
CA GLN A 133 -2.22 -15.32 -11.28
C GLN A 133 -2.82 -14.44 -12.39
N SER A 134 -3.20 -15.02 -13.54
CA SER A 134 -3.79 -14.27 -14.67
C SER A 134 -5.02 -13.46 -14.26
N THR A 135 -5.88 -14.01 -13.40
CA THR A 135 -7.08 -13.30 -12.93
C THR A 135 -6.70 -12.12 -12.04
N LEU A 136 -5.69 -12.26 -11.17
CA LEU A 136 -5.18 -11.17 -10.35
C LEU A 136 -4.56 -10.07 -11.22
N ASP A 137 -3.74 -10.45 -12.21
CA ASP A 137 -3.10 -9.52 -13.15
C ASP A 137 -4.14 -8.71 -13.94
N GLU A 138 -5.22 -9.35 -14.37
CA GLU A 138 -6.34 -8.69 -15.04
C GLU A 138 -7.05 -7.66 -14.14
N ILE A 139 -7.34 -8.03 -12.88
CA ILE A 139 -7.95 -7.11 -11.93
C ILE A 139 -7.00 -5.94 -11.66
N CYS A 140 -5.71 -6.21 -11.47
CA CYS A 140 -4.67 -5.20 -11.24
C CYS A 140 -4.61 -4.23 -12.42
N THR A 141 -4.51 -4.74 -13.64
CA THR A 141 -4.50 -3.94 -14.88
C THR A 141 -5.75 -3.06 -15.01
N ARG A 142 -6.94 -3.59 -14.66
CA ARG A 142 -8.19 -2.79 -14.66
C ARG A 142 -8.12 -1.65 -13.65
N MET A 143 -7.62 -1.92 -12.44
CA MET A 143 -7.42 -0.87 -11.42
C MET A 143 -6.42 0.19 -11.89
N GLU A 144 -5.27 -0.21 -12.44
CA GLU A 144 -4.25 0.71 -12.94
C GLU A 144 -4.80 1.65 -14.01
N ASN A 145 -5.61 1.12 -14.94
CA ASN A 145 -6.27 1.92 -15.96
C ASN A 145 -7.24 2.95 -15.36
N GLY A 146 -8.06 2.55 -14.38
CA GLY A 146 -8.96 3.48 -13.70
C GLY A 146 -8.20 4.55 -12.91
N PHE A 147 -7.09 4.20 -12.27
CA PHE A 147 -6.20 5.16 -11.58
C PHE A 147 -5.53 6.15 -12.55
N ARG A 148 -5.19 5.71 -13.77
CA ARG A 148 -4.69 6.60 -14.83
C ARG A 148 -5.76 7.59 -15.28
N SER A 149 -7.02 7.18 -15.31
CA SER A 149 -8.18 8.03 -15.65
C SER A 149 -8.69 8.89 -14.48
N GLY A 150 -8.13 8.75 -13.28
CA GLY A 150 -8.55 9.49 -12.08
C GLY A 150 -9.75 8.90 -11.35
N GLU A 151 -10.19 7.69 -11.71
CA GLU A 151 -11.33 6.99 -11.12
C GLU A 151 -10.93 6.19 -9.87
N TYR A 152 -10.27 6.81 -8.90
CA TYR A 152 -9.59 6.12 -7.79
C TYR A 152 -10.54 5.27 -6.93
N LEU A 153 -11.58 5.88 -6.36
CA LEU A 153 -12.57 5.17 -5.54
C LEU A 153 -13.24 4.06 -6.34
N GLN A 154 -13.75 4.38 -7.54
CA GLN A 154 -14.47 3.41 -8.36
C GLN A 154 -13.60 2.21 -8.72
N SER A 155 -12.30 2.43 -8.99
CA SER A 155 -11.35 1.35 -9.27
C SER A 155 -11.20 0.38 -8.09
N VAL A 156 -11.11 0.91 -6.86
CA VAL A 156 -11.03 0.09 -5.64
C VAL A 156 -12.33 -0.67 -5.42
N LEU A 157 -13.48 -0.01 -5.53
CA LEU A 157 -14.80 -0.65 -5.33
C LEU A 157 -15.05 -1.75 -6.36
N ASN A 158 -14.72 -1.52 -7.64
CA ASN A 158 -14.86 -2.51 -8.70
C ASN A 158 -13.94 -3.72 -8.49
N ALA A 159 -12.74 -3.52 -7.92
CA ALA A 159 -11.84 -4.61 -7.60
C ALA A 159 -12.38 -5.45 -6.45
N ILE A 160 -12.87 -4.81 -5.38
CA ILE A 160 -13.53 -5.50 -4.27
C ILE A 160 -14.71 -6.31 -4.81
N GLU A 161 -15.60 -5.73 -5.62
CA GLU A 161 -16.74 -6.45 -6.19
C GLU A 161 -16.34 -7.67 -7.04
N GLN A 162 -15.26 -7.54 -7.82
CA GLN A 162 -14.73 -8.67 -8.59
C GLN A 162 -14.20 -9.77 -7.68
N PHE A 163 -13.45 -9.41 -6.63
CA PHE A 163 -13.04 -10.36 -5.61
C PHE A 163 -14.23 -10.98 -4.90
N THR A 164 -15.25 -10.20 -4.53
CA THR A 164 -16.50 -10.70 -3.92
C THR A 164 -17.10 -11.81 -4.77
N LYS A 165 -17.27 -11.60 -6.08
CA LYS A 165 -17.85 -12.59 -7.00
C LYS A 165 -17.02 -13.86 -7.09
N LEU A 166 -15.69 -13.72 -7.16
CA LEU A 166 -14.78 -14.87 -7.20
C LEU A 166 -14.78 -15.65 -5.89
N LEU A 167 -14.73 -14.95 -4.76
CA LEU A 167 -14.71 -15.54 -3.43
C LEU A 167 -16.04 -16.19 -3.07
N GLN A 168 -17.18 -15.60 -3.41
CA GLN A 168 -18.49 -16.24 -3.24
C GLN A 168 -18.56 -17.59 -3.97
N LYS A 169 -17.99 -17.67 -5.18
CA LYS A 169 -18.00 -18.89 -5.98
C LYS A 169 -17.13 -19.99 -5.40
N HIS A 170 -15.96 -19.63 -4.85
CA HIS A 170 -14.92 -20.60 -4.45
C HIS A 170 -14.83 -20.85 -2.95
N PHE A 171 -15.31 -19.89 -2.15
CA PHE A 171 -15.20 -19.79 -0.69
C PHE A 171 -16.50 -19.18 -0.10
N PRO A 172 -17.68 -19.76 -0.32
CA PRO A 172 -18.95 -19.18 0.11
C PRO A 172 -19.06 -19.03 1.63
N ALA A 173 -19.80 -18.01 2.09
CA ALA A 173 -19.98 -17.74 3.52
C ALA A 173 -20.51 -18.94 4.31
N ARG A 174 -20.07 -19.04 5.57
CA ARG A 174 -20.51 -20.06 6.52
C ARG A 174 -21.35 -19.44 7.63
N LYS A 175 -21.99 -20.31 8.44
CA LYS A 175 -22.79 -19.88 9.60
C LYS A 175 -22.01 -19.04 10.62
N GLN A 176 -20.70 -19.28 10.72
CA GLN A 176 -19.77 -18.48 11.49
C GLN A 176 -18.71 -17.99 10.50
N ASN A 177 -18.60 -16.67 10.39
CA ASN A 177 -17.57 -16.00 9.60
C ASN A 177 -17.08 -14.79 10.41
N PRO A 178 -16.24 -15.02 11.43
CA PRO A 178 -15.64 -13.92 12.17
C PRO A 178 -14.76 -13.11 11.23
N ASN A 179 -14.76 -11.79 11.40
CA ASN A 179 -13.84 -10.91 10.69
C ASN A 179 -12.43 -11.11 11.29
N GLU A 180 -11.48 -11.56 10.48
CA GLU A 180 -10.10 -11.84 10.88
C GLU A 180 -9.19 -10.63 10.63
N LEU A 181 -9.46 -9.82 9.59
CA LEU A 181 -8.70 -8.64 9.21
C LEU A 181 -9.58 -7.38 9.15
N SER A 182 -9.19 -6.32 9.86
CA SER A 182 -9.95 -5.06 9.84
C SER A 182 -10.25 -4.53 8.42
N ASP A 183 -11.55 -4.35 8.13
CA ASP A 183 -12.14 -3.82 6.89
C ASP A 183 -11.66 -2.40 6.56
N ARG A 184 -11.19 -1.67 7.57
CA ARG A 184 -10.79 -0.28 7.40
C ARG A 184 -9.50 -0.22 6.57
N PRO A 185 -9.46 0.64 5.53
CA PRO A 185 -8.23 0.90 4.78
C PRO A 185 -7.12 1.40 5.72
N GLU A 186 -5.96 0.77 5.63
CA GLU A 186 -4.77 1.20 6.36
C GLU A 186 -4.06 2.31 5.58
N LEU A 187 -3.73 3.42 6.25
CA LEU A 187 -3.01 4.54 5.64
C LEU A 187 -1.56 4.55 6.14
N ILE A 188 -0.60 4.41 5.22
CA ILE A 188 0.84 4.34 5.51
C ILE A 188 1.59 5.52 4.90
#